data_AF-A0AA41VJG3-F1
#
_entry.id   AF-A0AA41VJG3-F1
#
_cell.length_a   1.000
_cell.length_b   1.000
_cell.length_c   1.000
_cell.angle_alpha   90.00
_cell.angle_beta   90.00
_cell.angle_gamma   90.00
#
_symmetry.space_group_name_H-M   'P 1'
#
loop_
_entity.id
_entity.type
_entity.pdbx_description
1 polymer ?
#
loop_
_entity_poly.entity_id
_entity_poly.type
_entity_poly.pdbx_seq_one_letter_code
_entity_poly.pdbx_strand_id
1 'polypeptide(L)'
;MDGFCNEGNIKEAMRVLNLLYQQSIEIGLPRYCKLMKVIGEVAAKEEAKLIHNHLMKTELYSEITVQNKVLEMYLKCGLISEAHDLFGTIPARNLTSWDTMIVGLAENGYGEDAIDVFTEFKKAGGRPDGQMFLGVFYACSTLCDINEGMLHFESMSKVFGITPSMDHYVGVVKMLGSTGYLDEAFEFIENMPLEPSIDVWETLMNLCRIHGNLETGEVCANIVALLDPSRLDIESKAGLLQKQYLGQKPFGVLNNVRQYMAGDTSHTDNDKIYAHLKALGVHMKESGYIPELRFALLNVDDESKATALLAHGMKLACIAHLLNSPARTQLRIFQNHSHRVCVDCHNALKIISKIVGRRIIAQSCGRFHHVKEGVCSCNDFWP
;
A
#
# COMPACT_ATOMS: atom_id res chain seq x y z
N MET A 1 -22.90 7.02 22.41
CA MET A 1 -21.90 7.39 21.40
C MET A 1 -20.70 6.45 21.45
N ASP A 2 -20.04 6.29 22.60
CA ASP A 2 -18.85 5.42 22.72
C ASP A 2 -19.09 3.95 22.35
N GLY A 3 -20.26 3.40 22.69
CA GLY A 3 -20.67 2.06 22.26
C GLY A 3 -20.70 1.92 20.73
N PHE A 4 -21.38 2.84 20.04
CA PHE A 4 -21.43 2.86 18.57
C PHE A 4 -20.05 3.03 17.93
N CYS A 5 -19.14 3.80 18.54
CA CYS A 5 -17.76 3.91 18.06
C CYS A 5 -17.02 2.57 18.19
N ASN A 6 -17.19 1.87 19.32
CA ASN A 6 -16.58 0.55 19.54
C ASN A 6 -17.12 -0.52 18.58
N GLU A 7 -18.39 -0.40 18.18
CA GLU A 7 -19.05 -1.29 17.22
C GLU A 7 -18.78 -0.91 15.76
N GLY A 8 -18.04 0.19 15.49
CA GLY A 8 -17.82 0.71 14.14
C GLY A 8 -19.05 1.32 13.47
N ASN A 9 -20.14 1.54 14.22
CA ASN A 9 -21.38 2.14 13.71
C ASN A 9 -21.30 3.67 13.72
N ILE A 10 -20.50 4.22 12.80
CA ILE A 10 -20.21 5.65 12.72
C ILE A 10 -21.47 6.47 12.44
N LYS A 11 -22.38 5.97 11.59
CA LYS A 11 -23.61 6.69 11.24
C LYS A 11 -24.47 6.98 12.47
N GLU A 12 -24.66 5.99 13.34
CA GLU A 12 -25.39 6.23 14.59
C GLU A 12 -24.58 7.06 15.59
N ALA A 13 -23.26 6.90 15.65
CA ALA A 13 -22.42 7.78 16.47
C ALA A 13 -22.57 9.25 16.07
N MET A 14 -22.60 9.55 14.76
CA MET A 14 -22.82 10.89 14.20
C MET A 14 -24.25 11.40 14.45
N ARG A 15 -25.27 10.53 14.41
CA ARG A 15 -26.64 10.93 14.79
C ARG A 15 -26.71 11.32 16.27
N VAL A 16 -26.09 10.54 17.14
CA VAL A 16 -26.00 10.87 18.58
C VAL A 16 -25.23 12.17 18.79
N LEU A 17 -24.12 12.39 18.09
CA LEU A 17 -23.37 13.64 18.13
C LEU A 17 -24.26 14.85 17.82
N ASN A 18 -25.03 14.78 16.73
CA ASN A 18 -25.95 15.85 16.34
C ASN A 18 -27.08 16.09 17.35
N LEU A 19 -27.63 15.03 17.95
CA LEU A 19 -28.65 15.14 18.99
C LEU A 19 -28.11 15.83 20.25
N LEU A 20 -26.91 15.46 20.70
CA LEU A 20 -26.25 16.08 21.86
C LEU A 20 -26.02 17.57 21.62
N TYR A 21 -25.56 17.93 20.42
CA TYR A 21 -25.38 19.32 20.03
C TYR A 21 -26.68 20.12 20.00
N GLN A 22 -27.76 19.56 19.43
CA GLN A 22 -29.08 20.20 19.43
C GLN A 22 -29.63 20.42 20.85
N GLN A 23 -29.29 19.53 21.79
CA GLN A 23 -29.65 19.64 23.20
C GLN A 23 -28.70 20.54 24.00
N SER A 24 -27.73 21.20 23.34
CA SER A 24 -26.70 22.03 24.00
C SER A 24 -25.90 21.27 25.06
N ILE A 25 -25.74 19.95 24.90
CA ILE A 25 -24.91 19.12 25.76
C ILE A 25 -23.48 19.21 25.27
N GLU A 26 -22.58 19.67 26.15
CA GLU A 26 -21.17 19.81 25.84
C GLU A 26 -20.50 18.44 25.65
N ILE A 27 -19.71 18.32 24.58
CA ILE A 27 -18.99 17.09 24.23
C ILE A 27 -17.51 17.37 24.40
N GLY A 28 -16.88 16.70 25.37
CA GLY A 28 -15.45 16.85 25.60
C GLY A 28 -14.59 16.30 24.46
N LEU A 29 -13.39 16.87 24.32
CA LEU A 29 -12.38 16.48 23.34
C LEU A 29 -12.13 14.95 23.21
N PRO A 30 -12.05 14.14 24.28
CA PRO A 30 -11.79 12.70 24.16
C PRO A 30 -12.80 11.96 23.28
N ARG A 31 -14.06 12.39 23.31
CA ARG A 31 -15.15 11.81 22.53
C ARG A 31 -15.02 12.13 21.04
N TYR A 32 -14.64 13.37 20.70
CA TYR A 32 -14.33 13.75 19.32
C TYR A 32 -13.11 13.00 18.80
N CYS A 33 -12.02 12.93 19.57
CA CYS A 33 -10.83 12.19 19.20
C CYS A 33 -11.12 10.71 18.90
N LYS A 34 -11.94 10.07 19.74
CA LYS A 34 -12.36 8.68 19.53
C LYS A 34 -13.16 8.51 18.24
N LEU A 35 -14.12 9.39 17.98
CA LEU A 35 -14.94 9.32 16.78
C LEU A 35 -14.12 9.59 15.51
N MET A 36 -13.25 10.61 15.50
CA MET A 36 -12.34 10.88 14.39
C MET A 36 -11.38 9.71 14.12
N LYS A 37 -10.86 9.06 15.16
CA LYS A 37 -10.01 7.87 15.03
C LYS A 37 -10.74 6.75 14.28
N VAL A 38 -11.94 6.39 14.71
CA VAL A 38 -12.74 5.32 14.08
C VAL A 38 -13.12 5.69 12.65
N ILE A 39 -13.48 6.96 12.40
CA ILE A 39 -13.75 7.48 11.04
C ILE A 39 -12.53 7.32 10.12
N GLY A 40 -11.34 7.68 10.61
CA GLY A 40 -10.09 7.50 9.88
C GLY A 40 -9.80 6.03 9.59
N GLU A 41 -9.92 5.15 10.59
CA GLU A 41 -9.62 3.71 10.47
C GLU A 41 -10.49 2.98 9.44
N VAL A 42 -11.76 3.37 9.27
CA VAL A 42 -12.64 2.77 8.26
C VAL A 42 -12.75 3.61 6.98
N ALA A 43 -11.95 4.68 6.86
CA ALA A 43 -11.94 5.61 5.73
C ALA A 43 -13.32 6.20 5.36
N ALA A 44 -14.12 6.57 6.36
CA ALA A 44 -15.47 7.14 6.18
C ALA A 44 -15.44 8.62 5.76
N LYS A 45 -15.26 8.87 4.45
CA LYS A 45 -15.03 10.21 3.87
C LYS A 45 -16.13 11.23 4.15
N GLU A 46 -17.39 10.83 4.02
CA GLU A 46 -18.52 11.76 4.22
C GLU A 46 -18.64 12.15 5.69
N GLU A 47 -18.54 11.17 6.58
CA GLU A 47 -18.57 11.37 8.02
C GLU A 47 -17.38 12.21 8.51
N ALA A 48 -16.20 12.07 7.90
CA ALA A 48 -15.03 12.91 8.16
C ALA A 48 -15.30 14.39 7.88
N LYS A 49 -15.96 14.71 6.77
CA LYS A 49 -16.35 16.10 6.44
C LYS A 49 -17.42 16.62 7.39
N LEU A 50 -18.39 15.77 7.74
CA LEU A 50 -19.48 16.14 8.66
C LEU A 50 -18.95 16.46 10.07
N ILE A 51 -18.05 15.63 10.62
CA ILE A 51 -17.48 15.89 11.95
C ILE A 51 -16.56 17.11 11.95
N HIS A 52 -15.78 17.35 10.89
CA HIS A 52 -14.98 18.57 10.78
C HIS A 52 -15.88 19.82 10.74
N ASN A 53 -16.92 19.82 9.90
CA ASN A 53 -17.91 20.92 9.85
C ASN A 53 -18.63 21.14 11.19
N HIS A 54 -18.81 20.09 11.98
CA HIS A 54 -19.34 20.19 13.33
C HIS A 54 -18.34 20.84 14.27
N LEU A 55 -17.08 20.38 14.27
CA LEU A 55 -16.01 20.92 15.11
C LEU A 55 -15.78 22.41 14.86
N MET A 56 -15.82 22.87 13.60
CA MET A 56 -15.72 24.29 13.21
C MET A 56 -16.71 25.21 13.95
N LYS A 57 -17.82 24.66 14.47
CA LYS A 57 -18.86 25.40 15.19
C LYS A 57 -18.67 25.38 16.72
N THR A 58 -17.62 24.72 17.19
CA THR A 58 -17.28 24.59 18.62
C THR A 58 -16.02 25.38 18.92
N GLU A 59 -15.85 25.83 20.16
CA GLU A 59 -14.66 26.57 20.59
C GLU A 59 -13.38 25.71 20.54
N LEU A 60 -13.54 24.38 20.66
CA LEU A 60 -12.46 23.40 20.64
C LEU A 60 -11.65 23.42 19.33
N TYR A 61 -12.26 23.82 18.21
CA TYR A 61 -11.56 23.79 16.92
C TYR A 61 -10.37 24.75 16.83
N SER A 62 -10.34 25.77 17.68
CA SER A 62 -9.20 26.68 17.78
C SER A 62 -7.94 26.01 18.36
N GLU A 63 -8.08 24.86 19.02
CA GLU A 63 -6.96 24.10 19.57
C GLU A 63 -6.18 23.36 18.47
N ILE A 64 -4.87 23.59 18.39
CA ILE A 64 -3.97 22.92 17.44
C ILE A 64 -4.06 21.39 17.51
N THR A 65 -4.31 20.85 18.70
CA THR A 65 -4.49 19.40 18.91
C THR A 65 -5.71 18.87 18.15
N VAL A 66 -6.80 19.63 18.11
CA VAL A 66 -8.01 19.26 17.37
C VAL A 66 -7.76 19.33 15.87
N GLN A 67 -7.12 20.42 15.41
CA GLN A 67 -6.77 20.60 13.99
C GLN A 67 -5.87 19.48 13.48
N ASN A 68 -4.84 19.10 14.26
CA ASN A 68 -3.96 17.97 13.93
C ASN A 68 -4.71 16.63 13.88
N LYS A 69 -5.74 16.42 14.73
CA LYS A 69 -6.56 15.21 14.70
C LYS A 69 -7.50 15.16 13.50
N VAL A 70 -8.05 16.30 13.08
CA VAL A 70 -8.81 16.39 11.83
C VAL A 70 -7.89 16.12 10.63
N LEU A 71 -6.67 16.66 10.66
CA LEU A 71 -5.67 16.44 9.62
C LEU A 71 -5.30 14.95 9.49
N GLU A 72 -5.00 14.29 10.60
CA GLU A 72 -4.73 12.84 10.67
C GLU A 72 -5.92 12.03 10.12
N MET A 73 -7.15 12.39 10.50
CA MET A 73 -8.37 11.74 10.02
C MET A 73 -8.52 11.88 8.49
N TYR A 74 -8.32 13.06 7.94
CA TYR A 74 -8.41 13.29 6.49
C TYR A 74 -7.39 12.47 5.72
N LEU A 75 -6.14 12.41 6.18
CA LEU A 75 -5.09 11.60 5.56
C LEU A 75 -5.43 10.11 5.62
N LYS A 76 -5.94 9.61 6.76
CA LYS A 76 -6.41 8.21 6.87
C LYS A 76 -7.61 7.89 5.99
N CYS A 77 -8.50 8.86 5.76
CA CYS A 77 -9.59 8.72 4.80
C CYS A 77 -9.15 8.87 3.33
N GLY A 78 -7.88 9.22 3.04
CA GLY A 78 -7.40 9.53 1.70
C GLY A 78 -8.01 10.80 1.10
N LEU A 79 -8.41 11.76 1.95
CA LEU A 79 -8.90 13.09 1.58
C LEU A 79 -7.73 14.08 1.53
N ILE A 80 -6.85 13.87 0.55
CA ILE A 80 -5.54 14.54 0.47
C ILE A 80 -5.68 16.05 0.18
N SER A 81 -6.61 16.43 -0.70
CA SER A 81 -6.89 17.84 -1.00
C SER A 81 -7.36 18.57 0.26
N GLU A 82 -8.32 17.98 0.99
CA GLU A 82 -8.86 18.57 2.21
C GLU A 82 -7.81 18.64 3.33
N ALA A 83 -6.89 17.67 3.39
CA ALA A 83 -5.76 17.71 4.31
C ALA A 83 -4.79 18.86 3.98
N HIS A 84 -4.42 19.05 2.71
CA HIS A 84 -3.58 20.18 2.29
C HIS A 84 -4.22 21.54 2.56
N ASP A 85 -5.50 21.69 2.21
CA ASP A 85 -6.25 22.92 2.45
C ASP A 85 -6.27 23.24 3.95
N LEU A 86 -6.59 22.25 4.79
CA LEU A 86 -6.56 22.43 6.24
C LEU A 86 -5.16 22.80 6.74
N PHE A 87 -4.13 22.09 6.31
CA PHE A 87 -2.75 22.33 6.71
C PHE A 87 -2.29 23.76 6.40
N GLY A 88 -2.67 24.29 5.23
CA GLY A 88 -2.38 25.68 4.84
C GLY A 88 -3.12 26.72 5.68
N THR A 89 -4.23 26.36 6.32
CA THR A 89 -5.01 27.29 7.18
C THR A 89 -4.57 27.30 8.65
N ILE A 90 -3.76 26.34 9.10
CA ILE A 90 -3.29 26.25 10.48
C ILE A 90 -2.28 27.41 10.74
N PRO A 91 -2.62 28.43 11.57
CA PRO A 91 -1.80 29.63 11.70
C PRO A 91 -0.42 29.39 12.34
N ALA A 92 -0.36 28.44 13.27
CA ALA A 92 0.85 28.09 14.03
C ALA A 92 1.07 26.57 14.01
N ARG A 93 1.46 26.05 12.83
CA ARG A 93 1.79 24.63 12.63
C ARG A 93 2.89 24.22 13.61
N ASN A 94 2.61 23.24 14.46
CA ASN A 94 3.60 22.67 15.38
C ASN A 94 4.25 21.43 14.77
N LEU A 95 5.26 20.85 15.44
CA LEU A 95 5.97 19.65 14.97
C LEU A 95 4.99 18.55 14.53
N THR A 96 3.99 18.25 15.36
CA THR A 96 2.95 17.25 15.07
C THR A 96 2.15 17.54 13.79
N SER A 97 1.87 18.80 13.47
CA SER A 97 1.20 19.17 12.22
C SER A 97 2.03 18.74 11.00
N TRP A 98 3.34 19.01 11.04
CA TRP A 98 4.28 18.66 9.98
C TRP A 98 4.50 17.14 9.89
N ASP A 99 4.72 16.47 11.03
CA ASP A 99 4.87 15.01 11.09
C ASP A 99 3.68 14.31 10.46
N THR A 100 2.48 14.74 10.84
CA THR A 100 1.22 14.15 10.37
C THR A 100 1.10 14.27 8.86
N MET A 101 1.45 15.43 8.28
CA MET A 101 1.44 15.61 6.83
C MET A 101 2.46 14.73 6.12
N ILE A 102 3.72 14.71 6.58
CA ILE A 102 4.79 13.95 5.93
C ILE A 102 4.44 12.45 5.93
N VAL A 103 4.07 11.90 7.08
CA VAL A 103 3.71 10.48 7.21
C VAL A 103 2.46 10.15 6.41
N GLY A 104 1.40 10.96 6.55
CA GLY A 104 0.13 10.68 5.87
C GLY A 104 0.20 10.81 4.36
N LEU A 105 1.01 11.74 3.82
CA LEU A 105 1.26 11.84 2.38
C LEU A 105 2.01 10.61 1.86
N ALA A 106 3.07 10.20 2.55
CA ALA A 106 3.81 8.98 2.22
C ALA A 106 2.91 7.73 2.25
N GLU A 107 2.04 7.59 3.26
CA GLU A 107 1.05 6.52 3.37
C GLU A 107 0.03 6.47 2.25
N ASN A 108 -0.32 7.62 1.68
CA ASN A 108 -1.24 7.70 0.56
C ASN A 108 -0.54 7.67 -0.81
N GLY A 109 0.77 7.44 -0.86
CA GLY A 109 1.55 7.33 -2.10
C GLY A 109 1.97 8.67 -2.71
N TYR A 110 1.88 9.77 -1.96
CA TYR A 110 2.31 11.10 -2.36
C TYR A 110 3.72 11.38 -1.80
N GLY A 111 4.68 10.53 -2.19
CA GLY A 111 6.05 10.58 -1.68
C GLY A 111 6.77 11.89 -1.98
N GLU A 112 6.62 12.43 -3.21
CA GLU A 112 7.26 13.70 -3.60
C GLU A 112 6.73 14.86 -2.72
N ASP A 113 5.41 14.95 -2.56
CA ASP A 113 4.77 15.96 -1.72
C ASP A 113 5.23 15.84 -0.25
N ALA A 114 5.44 14.61 0.25
CA ALA A 114 5.96 14.39 1.60
C ALA A 114 7.40 14.94 1.77
N ILE A 115 8.26 14.74 0.77
CA ILE A 115 9.64 15.27 0.77
C ILE A 115 9.64 16.80 0.64
N ASP A 116 8.73 17.36 -0.16
CA ASP A 116 8.55 18.80 -0.28
C ASP A 116 8.11 19.44 1.03
N VAL A 117 7.14 18.85 1.73
CA VAL A 117 6.70 19.29 3.07
C VAL A 117 7.85 19.19 4.09
N PHE A 118 8.63 18.11 4.07
CA PHE A 118 9.82 17.98 4.92
C PHE A 118 10.88 19.06 4.61
N THR A 119 11.02 19.43 3.34
CA THR A 119 11.93 20.48 2.91
C THR A 119 11.44 21.88 3.31
N GLU A 120 10.14 22.15 3.21
CA GLU A 120 9.53 23.38 3.71
C GLU A 120 9.74 23.51 5.23
N PHE A 121 9.52 22.44 5.99
CA PHE A 121 9.75 22.43 7.44
C PHE A 121 11.19 22.83 7.80
N LYS A 122 12.19 22.24 7.14
CA LYS A 122 13.61 22.60 7.33
C LYS A 122 13.88 24.06 6.95
N LYS A 123 13.33 24.54 5.83
CA LYS A 123 13.48 25.95 5.37
C LYS A 123 12.84 26.94 6.35
N ALA A 124 11.77 26.55 7.02
CA ALA A 124 11.13 27.33 8.09
C ALA A 124 11.95 27.36 9.40
N GLY A 125 13.15 26.77 9.44
CA GLY A 125 13.99 26.68 10.63
C GLY A 125 13.57 25.57 11.59
N GLY A 126 12.68 24.68 11.17
CA GLY A 126 12.27 23.51 11.93
C GLY A 126 13.42 22.52 12.13
N ARG A 127 13.50 21.93 13.32
CA ARG A 127 14.43 20.83 13.61
C ARG A 127 13.66 19.50 13.54
N PRO A 128 13.99 18.61 12.59
CA PRO A 128 13.35 17.30 12.50
C PRO A 128 13.47 16.50 13.79
N ASP A 129 12.48 15.67 14.05
CA ASP A 129 12.53 14.63 15.06
C ASP A 129 12.66 13.24 14.41
N GLY A 130 12.73 12.18 15.23
CA GLY A 130 12.81 10.82 14.71
C GLY A 130 11.56 10.40 13.92
N GLN A 131 10.37 10.84 14.35
CA GLN A 131 9.11 10.47 13.70
C GLN A 131 9.03 11.00 12.26
N MET A 132 9.51 12.23 12.01
CA MET A 132 9.63 12.77 10.66
C MET A 132 10.49 11.88 9.76
N PHE A 133 11.62 11.37 10.26
CA PHE A 133 12.50 10.52 9.47
C PHE A 133 11.83 9.20 9.08
N LEU A 134 10.98 8.62 9.93
CA LEU A 134 10.17 7.44 9.54
C LEU A 134 9.25 7.75 8.36
N GLY A 135 8.59 8.91 8.37
CA GLY A 135 7.79 9.39 7.24
C GLY A 135 8.62 9.59 5.97
N VAL A 136 9.82 10.16 6.10
CA VAL A 136 10.77 10.36 4.99
C VAL A 136 11.26 9.04 4.40
N PHE A 137 11.66 8.06 5.22
CA PHE A 137 12.07 6.73 4.71
C PHE A 137 10.92 6.04 3.98
N TYR A 138 9.70 6.23 4.49
CA TYR A 138 8.54 5.68 3.82
C TYR A 138 8.23 6.38 2.50
N ALA A 139 8.37 7.71 2.43
CA ALA A 139 8.30 8.46 1.18
C ALA A 139 9.36 7.96 0.18
N CYS A 140 10.62 7.84 0.60
CA CYS A 140 11.71 7.32 -0.22
C CYS A 140 11.44 5.89 -0.71
N SER A 141 10.80 5.06 0.13
CA SER A 141 10.34 3.71 -0.27
C SER A 141 9.27 3.77 -1.36
N THR A 142 8.32 4.71 -1.29
CA THR A 142 7.30 4.88 -2.34
C THR A 142 7.86 5.43 -3.64
N LEU A 143 8.88 6.29 -3.56
CA LEU A 143 9.58 6.86 -4.72
C LEU A 143 10.64 5.92 -5.29
N CYS A 144 11.01 4.90 -4.52
CA CYS A 144 12.11 4.00 -4.82
C CYS A 144 13.48 4.71 -4.92
N ASP A 145 13.64 5.83 -4.22
CA ASP A 145 14.91 6.56 -4.12
C ASP A 145 15.62 6.18 -2.81
N ILE A 146 16.32 5.05 -2.88
CA ILE A 146 17.08 4.51 -1.74
C ILE A 146 18.27 5.40 -1.41
N ASN A 147 18.89 6.01 -2.41
CA ASN A 147 20.06 6.85 -2.19
C ASN A 147 19.67 8.08 -1.36
N GLU A 148 18.57 8.75 -1.71
CA GLU A 148 18.01 9.84 -0.92
C GLU A 148 17.61 9.38 0.50
N GLY A 149 16.96 8.22 0.60
CA GLY A 149 16.60 7.63 1.90
C GLY A 149 17.79 7.36 2.81
N MET A 150 18.88 6.81 2.28
CA MET A 150 20.11 6.55 3.02
C MET A 150 20.84 7.84 3.40
N LEU A 151 20.84 8.86 2.52
CA LEU A 151 21.34 10.20 2.86
C LEU A 151 20.55 10.81 4.02
N HIS A 152 19.23 10.63 4.04
CA HIS A 152 18.40 11.06 5.15
C HIS A 152 18.71 10.30 6.44
N PHE A 153 18.89 8.98 6.38
CA PHE A 153 19.28 8.17 7.53
C PHE A 153 20.63 8.61 8.12
N GLU A 154 21.63 8.90 7.27
CA GLU A 154 22.90 9.45 7.74
C GLU A 154 22.76 10.85 8.34
N SER A 155 21.96 11.71 7.69
CA SER A 155 21.75 13.10 8.14
C SER A 155 21.08 13.16 9.51
N MET A 156 20.21 12.21 9.82
CA MET A 156 19.52 12.09 11.11
C MET A 156 20.51 12.13 12.28
N SER A 157 21.60 11.36 12.21
CA SER A 157 22.66 11.37 13.22
C SER A 157 23.68 12.48 13.01
N LYS A 158 24.23 12.63 11.80
CA LYS A 158 25.36 13.54 11.55
C LYS A 158 24.99 15.02 11.60
N VAL A 159 23.79 15.38 11.16
CA VAL A 159 23.34 16.78 11.04
C VAL A 159 22.41 17.15 12.19
N PHE A 160 21.45 16.28 12.52
CA PHE A 160 20.42 16.59 13.51
C PHE A 160 20.72 16.04 14.91
N GLY A 161 21.77 15.20 15.06
CA GLY A 161 22.18 14.63 16.33
C GLY A 161 21.15 13.67 16.94
N ILE A 162 20.30 13.07 16.10
CA ILE A 162 19.27 12.13 16.52
C ILE A 162 19.84 10.73 16.44
N THR A 163 19.82 10.02 17.57
CA THR A 163 20.23 8.61 17.65
C THR A 163 19.14 7.74 17.03
N PRO A 164 19.44 6.89 16.03
CA PRO A 164 18.46 5.99 15.44
C PRO A 164 17.96 4.97 16.47
N SER A 165 16.66 4.92 16.68
CA SER A 165 15.97 3.85 17.41
C SER A 165 15.72 2.63 16.51
N MET A 166 15.32 1.50 17.09
CA MET A 166 14.95 0.29 16.33
C MET A 166 13.88 0.54 15.26
N ASP A 167 12.92 1.43 15.51
CA ASP A 167 11.91 1.79 14.51
C ASP A 167 12.52 2.42 13.25
N HIS A 168 13.62 3.18 13.40
CA HIS A 168 14.33 3.76 12.25
C HIS A 168 15.04 2.69 11.43
N TYR A 169 15.65 1.69 12.09
CA TYR A 169 16.24 0.55 11.39
C TYR A 169 15.19 -0.29 10.68
N VAL A 170 14.05 -0.57 11.31
CA VAL A 170 12.89 -1.22 10.66
C VAL A 170 12.43 -0.41 9.45
N GLY A 171 12.35 0.93 9.58
CA GLY A 171 11.99 1.83 8.48
C GLY A 171 12.94 1.74 7.28
N VAL A 172 14.26 1.72 7.52
CA VAL A 172 15.27 1.58 6.46
C VAL A 172 15.22 0.18 5.82
N VAL A 173 15.12 -0.88 6.61
CA VAL A 173 14.97 -2.26 6.09
C VAL A 173 13.71 -2.37 5.24
N LYS A 174 12.59 -1.77 5.68
CA LYS A 174 11.36 -1.72 4.91
C LYS A 174 11.55 -0.96 3.59
N MET A 175 12.26 0.15 3.61
CA MET A 175 12.57 0.94 2.42
C MET A 175 13.39 0.15 1.39
N LEU A 176 14.48 -0.49 1.84
CA LEU A 176 15.35 -1.32 1.00
C LEU A 176 14.61 -2.57 0.48
N GLY A 177 13.92 -3.30 1.36
CA GLY A 177 13.26 -4.53 0.97
C GLY A 177 12.04 -4.32 0.07
N SER A 178 11.27 -3.23 0.26
CA SER A 178 10.09 -2.93 -0.57
C SER A 178 10.44 -2.58 -2.02
N THR A 179 11.67 -2.13 -2.25
CA THR A 179 12.24 -1.80 -3.56
C THR A 179 13.01 -2.97 -4.18
N GLY A 180 13.15 -4.08 -3.44
CA GLY A 180 13.77 -5.32 -3.90
C GLY A 180 15.27 -5.48 -3.58
N TYR A 181 15.86 -4.54 -2.86
CA TYR A 181 17.26 -4.55 -2.42
C TYR A 181 17.41 -5.38 -1.15
N LEU A 182 17.09 -6.68 -1.27
CA LEU A 182 16.96 -7.58 -0.12
C LEU A 182 18.32 -7.97 0.46
N ASP A 183 19.34 -8.09 -0.37
CA ASP A 183 20.69 -8.45 0.07
C ASP A 183 21.32 -7.25 0.79
N GLU A 184 21.12 -6.04 0.27
CA GLU A 184 21.52 -4.80 0.94
C GLU A 184 20.74 -4.56 2.23
N ALA A 185 19.45 -4.93 2.27
CA ALA A 185 18.67 -4.89 3.49
C ALA A 185 19.20 -5.85 4.55
N PHE A 186 19.63 -7.05 4.14
CA PHE A 186 20.25 -8.02 5.04
C PHE A 186 21.61 -7.53 5.56
N GLU A 187 22.49 -7.07 4.66
CA GLU A 187 23.79 -6.48 5.01
C GLU A 187 23.63 -5.27 5.94
N PHE A 188 22.61 -4.44 5.72
CA PHE A 188 22.30 -3.33 6.61
C PHE A 188 21.97 -3.80 8.03
N ILE A 189 21.22 -4.89 8.18
CA ILE A 189 20.89 -5.48 9.49
C ILE A 189 22.15 -6.03 10.17
N GLU A 190 23.03 -6.72 9.43
CA GLU A 190 24.28 -7.25 9.97
C GLU A 190 25.23 -6.16 10.47
N ASN A 191 25.20 -5.00 9.84
CA ASN A 191 26.03 -3.85 10.20
C ASN A 191 25.39 -2.91 11.24
N MET A 192 24.22 -3.28 11.80
CA MET A 192 23.59 -2.48 12.85
C MET A 192 24.50 -2.40 14.10
N PRO A 193 24.64 -1.22 14.72
CA PRO A 193 25.40 -1.09 15.97
C PRO A 193 24.63 -1.62 17.20
N LEU A 194 23.38 -2.04 17.01
CA LEU A 194 22.48 -2.57 18.03
C LEU A 194 22.05 -3.99 17.64
N GLU A 195 21.72 -4.81 18.64
CA GLU A 195 21.15 -6.13 18.40
C GLU A 195 19.80 -6.00 17.66
N PRO A 196 19.63 -6.62 16.47
CA PRO A 196 18.40 -6.49 15.71
C PRO A 196 17.19 -7.10 16.44
N SER A 197 16.08 -6.36 16.48
CA SER A 197 14.85 -6.81 17.13
C SER A 197 14.12 -7.80 16.23
N ILE A 198 13.17 -8.53 16.81
CA ILE A 198 12.32 -9.43 16.03
C ILE A 198 11.58 -8.71 14.91
N ASP A 199 11.14 -7.46 15.12
CA ASP A 199 10.39 -6.70 14.11
C ASP A 199 11.26 -6.38 12.87
N VAL A 200 12.59 -6.23 13.03
CA VAL A 200 13.54 -6.05 11.92
C VAL A 200 13.62 -7.31 11.06
N TRP A 201 13.84 -8.46 11.68
CA TRP A 201 13.91 -9.75 10.98
C TRP A 201 12.56 -10.16 10.37
N GLU A 202 11.46 -9.92 11.09
CA GLU A 202 10.10 -10.16 10.61
C GLU A 202 9.79 -9.28 9.38
N THR A 203 10.23 -8.02 9.39
CA THR A 203 10.08 -7.11 8.25
C THR A 203 10.82 -7.63 7.02
N LEU A 204 12.10 -7.98 7.14
CA LEU A 204 12.87 -8.51 6.02
C LEU A 204 12.34 -9.87 5.55
N MET A 205 11.99 -10.77 6.47
CA MET A 205 11.35 -12.06 6.16
C MET A 205 10.14 -11.86 5.25
N ASN A 206 9.20 -10.98 5.65
CA ASN A 206 7.99 -10.72 4.89
C ASN A 206 8.30 -10.14 3.50
N LEU A 207 9.30 -9.25 3.39
CA LEU A 207 9.71 -8.67 2.12
C LEU A 207 10.38 -9.71 1.20
N CYS A 208 11.23 -10.59 1.73
CA CYS A 208 11.80 -11.71 0.99
C CYS A 208 10.72 -12.64 0.42
N ARG A 209 9.66 -12.91 1.19
CA ARG A 209 8.50 -13.70 0.72
C ARG A 209 7.76 -13.01 -0.42
N ILE A 210 7.51 -11.70 -0.28
CA ILE A 210 6.84 -10.89 -1.30
C ILE A 210 7.63 -10.89 -2.61
N HIS A 211 8.96 -10.84 -2.53
CA HIS A 211 9.86 -10.76 -3.67
C HIS A 211 10.36 -12.12 -4.18
N GLY A 212 10.04 -13.21 -3.48
CA GLY A 212 10.42 -14.57 -3.86
C GLY A 212 11.88 -14.94 -3.60
N ASN A 213 12.59 -14.19 -2.76
CA ASN A 213 13.94 -14.56 -2.29
C ASN A 213 13.81 -15.58 -1.15
N LEU A 214 13.81 -16.86 -1.54
CA LEU A 214 13.55 -17.97 -0.61
C LEU A 214 14.69 -18.19 0.38
N GLU A 215 15.94 -17.98 -0.04
CA GLU A 215 17.13 -18.23 0.78
C GLU A 215 17.21 -17.27 1.96
N THR A 216 17.24 -15.97 1.70
CA THR A 216 17.24 -14.93 2.74
C THR A 216 15.95 -14.99 3.58
N GLY A 217 14.82 -15.28 2.93
CA GLY A 217 13.53 -15.42 3.61
C GLY A 217 13.50 -16.56 4.63
N GLU A 218 14.13 -17.71 4.32
CA GLU A 218 14.24 -18.85 5.23
C GLU A 218 15.19 -18.57 6.39
N VAL A 219 16.33 -17.90 6.14
CA VAL A 219 17.25 -17.45 7.19
C VAL A 219 16.53 -16.55 8.19
N CYS A 220 15.83 -15.52 7.71
CA CYS A 220 15.07 -14.61 8.56
C CYS A 220 13.95 -15.33 9.33
N ALA A 221 13.24 -16.28 8.70
CA ALA A 221 12.19 -17.06 9.36
C ALA A 221 12.73 -17.91 10.52
N ASN A 222 13.90 -18.53 10.35
CA ASN A 222 14.55 -19.29 11.41
C ASN A 222 14.95 -18.40 12.60
N ILE A 223 15.43 -17.19 12.33
CA ILE A 223 15.76 -16.20 13.37
C ILE A 223 14.50 -15.77 14.11
N VAL A 224 13.42 -15.41 13.39
CA VAL A 224 12.12 -15.04 14.01
C VAL A 224 11.57 -16.19 14.85
N ALA A 225 11.67 -17.45 14.38
CA ALA A 225 11.26 -18.63 15.14
C ALA A 225 12.03 -18.76 16.46
N LEU A 226 13.32 -18.47 16.46
CA LEU A 226 14.17 -18.55 17.64
C LEU A 226 13.82 -17.45 18.67
N LEU A 227 13.50 -16.25 18.19
CA LEU A 227 13.18 -15.10 19.04
C LEU A 227 11.76 -15.16 19.61
N ASP A 228 10.75 -15.39 18.76
CA ASP A 228 9.36 -15.56 19.17
C ASP A 228 8.57 -16.41 18.14
N PRO A 229 8.33 -17.71 18.43
CA PRO A 229 7.56 -18.59 17.55
C PRO A 229 6.10 -18.15 17.31
N SER A 230 5.55 -17.24 18.13
CA SER A 230 4.17 -16.77 18.00
C SER A 230 3.99 -15.80 16.84
N ARG A 231 5.06 -15.11 16.42
CA ARG A 231 5.08 -14.19 15.27
C ARG A 231 4.94 -14.90 13.92
N LEU A 232 5.20 -16.20 13.88
CA LEU A 232 5.03 -16.98 12.66
C LEU A 232 3.57 -17.41 12.49
N ASP A 233 2.90 -16.90 11.46
CA ASP A 233 1.62 -17.42 10.97
C ASP A 233 1.76 -18.82 10.32
N ILE A 234 0.63 -19.43 9.93
CA ILE A 234 0.63 -20.79 9.33
C ILE A 234 1.47 -20.82 8.04
N GLU A 235 1.45 -19.74 7.25
CA GLU A 235 2.23 -19.64 6.02
C GLU A 235 3.74 -19.59 6.32
N SER A 236 4.15 -18.90 7.38
CA SER A 236 5.55 -18.81 7.80
C SER A 236 6.06 -20.00 8.58
N LYS A 237 5.20 -20.70 9.33
CA LYS A 237 5.50 -21.97 10.02
C LYS A 237 5.65 -23.17 9.08
N ALA A 238 5.00 -23.18 7.93
CA ALA A 238 5.09 -24.27 6.97
C ALA A 238 6.48 -24.38 6.29
N GLY A 239 7.38 -23.41 6.53
CA GLY A 239 8.51 -23.14 5.65
C GLY A 239 8.00 -22.61 4.30
N LEU A 240 8.86 -21.94 3.53
CA LEU A 240 8.55 -21.59 2.14
C LEU A 240 8.68 -22.85 1.26
N LEU A 241 7.86 -23.87 1.53
CA LEU A 241 7.76 -25.04 0.67
C LEU A 241 7.36 -24.58 -0.73
N GLN A 242 8.09 -25.09 -1.74
CA GLN A 242 7.65 -25.13 -3.13
C GLN A 242 6.17 -25.47 -3.15
N LYS A 243 5.32 -24.58 -3.69
CA LYS A 243 3.89 -24.85 -3.89
C LYS A 243 3.73 -26.07 -4.80
N GLN A 244 3.71 -27.27 -4.23
CA GLN A 244 3.00 -28.40 -4.81
C GLN A 244 1.51 -28.15 -4.60
N TYR A 245 0.80 -28.19 -5.73
CA TYR A 245 -0.64 -28.18 -5.87
C TYR A 245 -1.37 -28.86 -4.70
N LEU A 246 -2.17 -28.08 -3.97
CA LEU A 246 -3.31 -28.60 -3.23
C LEU A 246 -4.56 -27.88 -3.72
N GLY A 247 -5.38 -28.64 -4.44
CA GLY A 247 -6.66 -28.19 -4.96
C GLY A 247 -7.69 -27.92 -3.86
N GLN A 248 -8.49 -26.89 -4.13
CA GLN A 248 -9.89 -26.71 -3.79
C GLN A 248 -10.34 -26.69 -2.32
N LYS A 249 -10.85 -25.52 -1.90
CA LYS A 249 -12.23 -25.39 -1.38
C LYS A 249 -12.92 -24.19 -2.05
N PRO A 250 -14.19 -24.31 -2.49
CA PRO A 250 -14.94 -23.21 -3.08
C PRO A 250 -15.48 -22.31 -1.99
N PHE A 251 -15.31 -20.99 -2.11
CA PHE A 251 -15.98 -20.02 -1.24
C PHE A 251 -16.73 -18.98 -2.07
N GLY A 252 -18.06 -19.06 -1.97
CA GLY A 252 -19.04 -17.97 -1.94
C GLY A 252 -18.96 -16.85 -2.98
N VAL A 253 -19.99 -16.79 -3.83
CA VAL A 253 -20.33 -15.59 -4.62
C VAL A 253 -20.70 -14.45 -3.67
N LEU A 254 -19.86 -13.41 -3.61
CA LEU A 254 -20.21 -12.11 -3.06
C LEU A 254 -20.24 -11.07 -4.19
N ASN A 255 -21.46 -10.60 -4.49
CA ASN A 255 -21.81 -9.41 -5.27
C ASN A 255 -21.15 -9.22 -6.65
N ASN A 256 -21.73 -9.76 -7.73
CA ASN A 256 -21.52 -9.35 -9.14
C ASN A 256 -20.06 -9.11 -9.64
N VAL A 257 -19.03 -9.51 -8.89
CA VAL A 257 -17.61 -9.47 -9.28
C VAL A 257 -17.25 -10.82 -9.87
N ARG A 258 -16.87 -10.84 -11.15
CA ARG A 258 -16.37 -12.07 -11.81
C ARG A 258 -14.92 -12.29 -11.38
N GLN A 259 -14.65 -13.43 -10.74
CA GLN A 259 -13.31 -13.83 -10.30
C GLN A 259 -12.63 -14.67 -11.39
N TYR A 260 -11.33 -14.46 -11.60
CA TYR A 260 -10.52 -15.21 -12.55
C TYR A 260 -9.27 -15.74 -11.85
N MET A 261 -9.05 -17.05 -11.90
CA MET A 261 -7.87 -17.72 -11.33
C MET A 261 -6.97 -18.25 -12.44
N ALA A 262 -5.67 -18.40 -12.17
CA ALA A 262 -4.73 -18.98 -13.14
C ALA A 262 -5.15 -20.42 -13.48
N GLY A 263 -5.32 -20.72 -14.76
CA GLY A 263 -5.76 -22.05 -15.22
C GLY A 263 -7.25 -22.36 -14.97
N ASP A 264 -8.08 -21.36 -14.64
CA ASP A 264 -9.52 -21.56 -14.44
C ASP A 264 -10.22 -21.84 -15.78
N THR A 265 -10.88 -23.00 -15.87
CA THR A 265 -11.68 -23.47 -17.02
C THR A 265 -13.20 -23.41 -16.77
N SER A 266 -13.64 -22.95 -15.60
CA SER A 266 -15.04 -23.07 -15.14
C SER A 266 -16.01 -22.03 -15.73
N HIS A 267 -15.49 -21.00 -16.40
CA HIS A 267 -16.29 -19.90 -16.95
C HIS A 267 -16.99 -20.26 -18.27
N THR A 268 -18.24 -19.83 -18.50
CA THR A 268 -19.02 -20.16 -19.71
C THR A 268 -18.40 -19.67 -21.03
N ASP A 269 -17.64 -18.55 -20.98
CA ASP A 269 -16.91 -17.98 -22.13
C ASP A 269 -15.42 -18.38 -22.17
N ASN A 270 -15.00 -19.45 -21.48
CA ASN A 270 -13.59 -19.82 -21.35
C ASN A 270 -12.85 -19.93 -22.69
N ASP A 271 -13.43 -20.67 -23.63
CA ASP A 271 -12.82 -20.93 -24.94
C ASP A 271 -12.56 -19.62 -25.70
N LYS A 272 -13.46 -18.65 -25.60
CA LYS A 272 -13.30 -17.33 -26.21
C LYS A 272 -12.21 -16.53 -25.52
N ILE A 273 -12.15 -16.55 -24.19
CA ILE A 273 -11.12 -15.85 -23.41
C ILE A 273 -9.73 -16.40 -23.77
N TYR A 274 -9.54 -17.71 -23.78
CA TYR A 274 -8.24 -18.32 -24.09
C TYR A 274 -7.87 -18.15 -25.57
N ALA A 275 -8.82 -18.20 -26.50
CA ALA A 275 -8.56 -17.91 -27.91
C ALA A 275 -8.07 -16.46 -28.12
N HIS A 276 -8.74 -15.48 -27.49
CA HIS A 276 -8.32 -14.08 -27.55
C HIS A 276 -7.00 -13.82 -26.83
N LEU A 277 -6.77 -14.49 -25.70
CA LEU A 277 -5.51 -14.40 -24.97
C LEU A 277 -4.34 -14.94 -25.81
N LYS A 278 -4.54 -16.05 -26.54
CA LYS A 278 -3.53 -16.60 -27.46
C LYS A 278 -3.25 -15.64 -28.62
N ALA A 279 -4.30 -15.08 -29.23
CA ALA A 279 -4.15 -14.11 -30.32
C ALA A 279 -3.44 -12.83 -29.85
N LEU A 280 -3.85 -12.27 -28.71
CA LEU A 280 -3.20 -11.09 -28.13
C LEU A 280 -1.77 -11.39 -27.69
N GLY A 281 -1.50 -12.61 -27.20
CA GLY A 281 -0.16 -13.06 -26.82
C GLY A 281 0.85 -12.98 -27.96
N VAL A 282 0.44 -13.24 -29.21
CA VAL A 282 1.30 -13.05 -30.39
C VAL A 282 1.64 -11.58 -30.56
N HIS A 283 0.65 -10.69 -30.56
CA HIS A 283 0.86 -9.25 -30.70
C HIS A 283 1.63 -8.63 -29.52
N MET A 284 1.45 -9.15 -28.32
CA MET A 284 2.24 -8.77 -27.15
C MET A 284 3.72 -9.07 -27.39
N LYS A 285 4.06 -10.27 -27.86
CA LYS A 285 5.45 -10.65 -28.18
C LYS A 285 6.03 -9.76 -29.29
N GLU A 286 5.27 -9.51 -30.35
CA GLU A 286 5.65 -8.56 -31.43
C GLU A 286 5.89 -7.14 -30.91
N SER A 287 5.16 -6.74 -29.86
CA SER A 287 5.27 -5.44 -29.20
C SER A 287 6.35 -5.40 -28.10
N GLY A 288 7.17 -6.45 -27.97
CA GLY A 288 8.30 -6.51 -27.03
C GLY A 288 8.00 -7.15 -25.67
N TYR A 289 6.89 -7.88 -25.54
CA TYR A 289 6.60 -8.64 -24.31
C TYR A 289 7.50 -9.88 -24.21
N ILE A 290 8.28 -9.94 -23.13
CA ILE A 290 9.11 -11.09 -22.79
C ILE A 290 8.56 -11.68 -21.48
N PRO A 291 8.04 -12.92 -21.48
CA PRO A 291 7.55 -13.56 -20.28
C PRO A 291 8.66 -13.73 -19.24
N GLU A 292 8.40 -13.30 -18.01
CA GLU A 292 9.37 -13.43 -16.93
C GLU A 292 9.22 -14.79 -16.25
N LEU A 293 9.91 -15.80 -16.79
CA LEU A 293 9.77 -17.21 -16.42
C LEU A 293 9.98 -17.50 -14.92
N ARG A 294 10.71 -16.63 -14.19
CA ARG A 294 10.85 -16.70 -12.73
C ARG A 294 9.52 -16.64 -11.97
N PHE A 295 8.48 -16.06 -12.57
CA PHE A 295 7.12 -16.02 -11.99
C PHE A 295 6.28 -17.25 -12.33
N ALA A 296 6.76 -18.13 -13.21
CA ALA A 296 6.14 -19.41 -13.48
C ALA A 296 6.64 -20.44 -12.46
N LEU A 297 5.91 -20.62 -11.36
CA LEU A 297 6.26 -21.55 -10.28
C LEU A 297 6.14 -23.04 -10.67
N LEU A 298 5.92 -23.35 -11.96
CA LEU A 298 5.81 -24.71 -12.47
C LEU A 298 7.19 -25.25 -12.84
N ASN A 299 7.52 -26.45 -12.36
CA ASN A 299 8.71 -27.17 -12.77
C ASN A 299 8.48 -27.91 -14.11
N VAL A 300 8.34 -27.11 -15.17
CA VAL A 300 8.13 -27.56 -16.56
C VAL A 300 9.13 -26.85 -17.48
N ASP A 301 9.16 -27.23 -18.75
CA ASP A 301 9.98 -26.54 -19.74
C ASP A 301 9.57 -25.05 -19.91
N ASP A 302 10.47 -24.25 -20.47
CA ASP A 302 10.29 -22.80 -20.56
C ASP A 302 9.12 -22.40 -21.48
N GLU A 303 8.76 -23.22 -22.47
CA GLU A 303 7.62 -23.00 -23.34
C GLU A 303 6.30 -23.21 -22.58
N SER A 304 6.23 -24.27 -21.77
CA SER A 304 5.13 -24.54 -20.86
C SER A 304 5.01 -23.46 -19.77
N LYS A 305 6.12 -22.96 -19.22
CA LYS A 305 6.14 -21.84 -18.27
C LYS A 305 5.61 -20.54 -18.88
N ALA A 306 6.06 -20.20 -20.09
CA ALA A 306 5.58 -19.03 -20.82
C ALA A 306 4.07 -19.11 -21.10
N THR A 307 3.57 -20.31 -21.43
CA THR A 307 2.15 -20.56 -21.65
C THR A 307 1.33 -20.40 -20.37
N ALA A 308 1.83 -20.90 -19.24
CA ALA A 308 1.18 -20.75 -17.94
C ALA A 308 1.12 -19.28 -17.49
N LEU A 309 2.19 -18.51 -17.71
CA LEU A 309 2.22 -17.06 -17.44
C LEU A 309 1.23 -16.30 -18.28
N LEU A 310 1.03 -16.70 -19.54
CA LEU A 310 0.02 -16.09 -20.40
C LEU A 310 -1.38 -16.25 -19.79
N ALA A 311 -1.66 -17.39 -19.15
CA ALA A 311 -2.93 -17.71 -18.49
C ALA A 311 -3.03 -17.25 -17.01
N HIS A 312 -2.21 -16.28 -16.58
CA HIS A 312 -2.28 -15.75 -15.23
C HIS A 312 -3.58 -14.92 -15.01
N GLY A 313 -4.17 -14.98 -13.81
CA GLY A 313 -5.51 -14.48 -13.49
C GLY A 313 -5.80 -13.03 -13.88
N MET A 314 -4.81 -12.14 -13.78
CA MET A 314 -4.99 -10.75 -14.22
C MET A 314 -5.12 -10.58 -15.73
N LYS A 315 -4.37 -11.37 -16.52
CA LYS A 315 -4.48 -11.35 -17.98
C LYS A 315 -5.84 -11.92 -18.39
N LEU A 316 -6.27 -12.99 -17.74
CA LEU A 316 -7.61 -13.56 -17.93
C LEU A 316 -8.71 -12.52 -17.62
N ALA A 317 -8.61 -11.83 -16.49
CA ALA A 317 -9.55 -10.77 -16.12
C ALA A 317 -9.53 -9.61 -17.13
N CYS A 318 -8.35 -9.20 -17.59
CA CYS A 318 -8.20 -8.16 -18.60
C CYS A 318 -8.87 -8.54 -19.92
N ILE A 319 -8.62 -9.75 -20.44
CA ILE A 319 -9.22 -10.25 -21.68
C ILE A 319 -10.74 -10.38 -21.54
N ALA A 320 -11.21 -10.95 -20.44
CA ALA A 320 -12.64 -11.09 -20.20
C ALA A 320 -13.35 -9.73 -20.16
N HIS A 321 -12.69 -8.71 -19.59
CA HIS A 321 -13.24 -7.35 -19.57
C HIS A 321 -13.17 -6.69 -20.96
N LEU A 322 -12.12 -6.92 -21.74
CA LEU A 322 -12.02 -6.46 -23.13
C LEU A 322 -13.16 -7.00 -24.00
N LEU A 323 -13.51 -8.29 -23.83
CA LEU A 323 -14.58 -8.95 -24.60
C LEU A 323 -15.97 -8.44 -24.26
N ASN A 324 -16.20 -8.04 -23.00
CA ASN A 324 -17.52 -7.68 -22.50
C ASN A 324 -17.74 -6.18 -22.38
N SER A 325 -16.80 -5.34 -22.85
CA SER A 325 -16.90 -3.88 -22.75
C SER A 325 -16.81 -3.18 -24.11
N PRO A 326 -17.54 -2.07 -24.31
CA PRO A 326 -17.46 -1.29 -25.54
C PRO A 326 -16.05 -0.74 -25.80
N ALA A 327 -15.70 -0.56 -27.07
CA ALA A 327 -14.45 0.10 -27.47
C ALA A 327 -14.29 1.46 -26.76
N ARG A 328 -13.06 1.79 -26.34
CA ARG A 328 -12.67 3.03 -25.64
C ARG A 328 -13.17 3.20 -24.20
N THR A 329 -13.90 2.24 -23.63
CA THR A 329 -14.24 2.30 -22.19
C THR A 329 -13.01 2.03 -21.32
N GLN A 330 -12.97 2.60 -20.12
CA GLN A 330 -11.90 2.34 -19.16
C GLN A 330 -12.03 0.94 -18.56
N LEU A 331 -10.92 0.19 -18.45
CA LEU A 331 -10.90 -1.12 -17.81
C LEU A 331 -10.57 -0.97 -16.33
N ARG A 332 -11.33 -1.64 -15.46
CA ARG A 332 -11.05 -1.73 -14.02
C ARG A 332 -10.91 -3.19 -13.62
N ILE A 333 -9.74 -3.56 -13.12
CA ILE A 333 -9.39 -4.91 -12.69
C ILE A 333 -9.03 -4.82 -11.21
N PHE A 334 -9.75 -5.56 -10.37
CA PHE A 334 -9.54 -5.56 -8.93
C PHE A 334 -9.00 -6.92 -8.52
N GLN A 335 -7.89 -6.92 -7.78
CA GLN A 335 -7.36 -8.09 -7.11
C GLN A 335 -7.75 -8.02 -5.62
N ASN A 336 -8.04 -9.17 -5.01
CA ASN A 336 -8.35 -9.21 -3.58
C ASN A 336 -7.20 -8.59 -2.77
N HIS A 337 -7.55 -7.90 -1.68
CA HIS A 337 -6.66 -7.04 -0.88
C HIS A 337 -5.35 -7.68 -0.39
N SER A 338 -5.20 -9.01 -0.46
CA SER A 338 -4.04 -9.77 -0.01
C SER A 338 -3.07 -10.23 -1.11
N HIS A 339 -3.34 -9.97 -2.40
CA HIS A 339 -2.49 -10.49 -3.48
C HIS A 339 -1.93 -9.37 -4.36
N ARG A 340 -0.60 -9.39 -4.54
CA ARG A 340 0.14 -8.48 -5.42
C ARG A 340 -0.02 -8.91 -6.87
N VAL A 341 -0.06 -7.94 -7.76
CA VAL A 341 0.21 -8.11 -9.19
C VAL A 341 1.63 -8.69 -9.32
N CYS A 342 1.86 -9.66 -10.20
CA CYS A 342 3.25 -10.08 -10.47
C CYS A 342 3.85 -9.20 -11.57
N VAL A 343 5.18 -9.13 -11.61
CA VAL A 343 5.90 -8.31 -12.61
C VAL A 343 5.52 -8.66 -14.03
N ASP A 344 5.40 -9.95 -14.33
CA ASP A 344 4.99 -10.42 -15.63
C ASP A 344 3.59 -9.92 -16.04
N CYS A 345 2.63 -9.90 -15.10
CA CYS A 345 1.29 -9.35 -15.33
C CYS A 345 1.30 -7.84 -15.48
N HIS A 346 2.09 -7.13 -14.67
CA HIS A 346 2.24 -5.68 -14.79
C HIS A 346 2.81 -5.28 -16.16
N ASN A 347 3.89 -5.93 -16.58
CA ASN A 347 4.51 -5.72 -17.89
C ASN A 347 3.56 -6.05 -19.04
N ALA A 348 2.81 -7.15 -18.91
CA ALA A 348 1.78 -7.48 -19.87
C ALA A 348 0.67 -6.41 -19.95
N LEU A 349 0.18 -5.89 -18.81
CA LEU A 349 -0.87 -4.86 -18.82
C LEU A 349 -0.44 -3.56 -19.53
N LYS A 350 0.83 -3.15 -19.38
CA LYS A 350 1.40 -2.02 -20.14
C LYS A 350 1.30 -2.27 -21.64
N ILE A 351 1.80 -3.42 -22.08
CA ILE A 351 1.81 -3.77 -23.50
C ILE A 351 0.39 -3.92 -24.04
N ILE A 352 -0.51 -4.55 -23.27
CA ILE A 352 -1.93 -4.66 -23.62
C ILE A 352 -2.55 -3.27 -23.76
N SER A 353 -2.33 -2.36 -22.81
CA SER A 353 -2.86 -0.99 -22.86
C SER A 353 -2.43 -0.25 -24.13
N LYS A 354 -1.16 -0.42 -24.55
CA LYS A 354 -0.62 0.14 -25.79
C LYS A 354 -1.25 -0.48 -27.04
N ILE A 355 -1.40 -1.81 -27.09
CA ILE A 355 -1.98 -2.52 -28.25
C ILE A 355 -3.45 -2.17 -28.43
N VAL A 356 -4.23 -2.17 -27.34
CA VAL A 356 -5.69 -1.98 -27.41
C VAL A 356 -6.10 -0.51 -27.36
N GLY A 357 -5.16 0.41 -27.06
CA GLY A 357 -5.42 1.84 -26.94
C GLY A 357 -6.41 2.20 -25.83
N ARG A 358 -6.38 1.48 -24.70
CA ARG A 358 -7.30 1.70 -23.57
C ARG A 358 -6.54 1.91 -22.27
N ARG A 359 -7.09 2.80 -21.43
CA ARG A 359 -6.62 2.98 -20.05
C ARG A 359 -7.08 1.79 -19.19
N ILE A 360 -6.12 1.19 -18.48
CA ILE A 360 -6.35 0.09 -17.55
C ILE A 360 -6.08 0.61 -16.14
N ILE A 361 -7.02 0.42 -15.21
CA ILE A 361 -6.80 0.59 -13.78
C ILE A 361 -6.74 -0.81 -13.18
N ALA A 362 -5.59 -1.17 -12.63
CA ALA A 362 -5.43 -2.40 -11.84
C ALA A 362 -5.24 -2.05 -10.36
N GLN A 363 -5.91 -2.76 -9.46
CA GLN A 363 -5.68 -2.63 -8.01
C GLN A 363 -4.76 -3.77 -7.52
N SER A 364 -3.69 -3.41 -6.82
CA SER A 364 -2.70 -4.33 -6.22
C SER A 364 -2.45 -3.94 -4.77
N CYS A 365 -2.67 -4.84 -3.80
CA CYS A 365 -2.42 -4.58 -2.37
C CYS A 365 -2.97 -3.22 -1.87
N GLY A 366 -4.19 -2.84 -2.30
CA GLY A 366 -4.81 -1.56 -1.94
C GLY A 366 -4.37 -0.34 -2.76
N ARG A 367 -3.33 -0.44 -3.60
CA ARG A 367 -2.83 0.62 -4.51
C ARG A 367 -3.45 0.52 -5.89
N PHE A 368 -3.53 1.65 -6.60
CA PHE A 368 -4.05 1.72 -7.97
C PHE A 368 -2.94 1.98 -8.99
N HIS A 369 -2.83 1.08 -9.96
CA HIS A 369 -1.95 1.19 -11.12
C HIS A 369 -2.75 1.74 -12.30
N HIS A 370 -2.44 2.97 -12.70
CA HIS A 370 -3.04 3.59 -13.87
C HIS A 370 -2.15 3.39 -15.07
N VAL A 371 -2.51 2.45 -15.93
CA VAL A 371 -1.77 2.08 -17.13
C VAL A 371 -2.40 2.75 -18.36
N LYS A 372 -1.60 3.50 -19.12
CA LYS A 372 -2.03 4.19 -20.34
C LYS A 372 -0.85 4.28 -21.32
N GLU A 373 -1.09 3.94 -22.59
CA GLU A 373 -0.08 4.01 -23.68
C GLU A 373 1.24 3.28 -23.35
N GLY A 374 1.15 2.17 -22.60
CA GLY A 374 2.34 1.39 -22.21
C GLY A 374 3.11 1.93 -21.00
N VAL A 375 2.65 2.99 -20.36
CA VAL A 375 3.24 3.55 -19.14
C VAL A 375 2.31 3.32 -17.96
N CYS A 376 2.87 2.95 -16.81
CA CYS A 376 2.12 2.83 -15.56
C CYS A 376 2.45 3.99 -14.63
N SER A 377 1.47 4.43 -13.82
CA SER A 377 1.67 5.45 -12.79
C SER A 377 2.69 5.09 -11.71
N CYS A 378 3.18 3.85 -11.66
CA CYS A 378 4.26 3.43 -10.77
C CYS A 378 5.67 3.55 -11.37
N ASN A 379 5.80 4.05 -12.61
CA ASN A 379 7.09 4.20 -13.32
C ASN A 379 7.98 2.94 -13.31
N ASP A 380 7.37 1.75 -13.35
CA ASP A 380 8.04 0.44 -13.39
C ASP A 380 8.85 0.07 -12.14
N PHE A 381 8.78 0.89 -11.09
CA PHE A 381 9.39 0.60 -9.80
C PHE A 381 8.59 -0.39 -8.95
N TRP A 382 7.32 -0.63 -9.31
CA TRP A 382 6.44 -1.52 -8.55
C TRP A 382 5.55 -2.37 -9.45
N PRO A 383 5.99 -3.59 -9.77
CA PRO A 383 5.15 -4.58 -10.42
C PRO A 383 4.52 -5.55 -9.42
#